data_AF-A0A3M7Q853-F1
#
_entry.id   AF-A0A3M7Q853-F1
#
_cell.length_a   1.000
_cell.length_b   1.000
_cell.length_c   1.000
_cell.angle_alpha   90.00
_cell.angle_beta   90.00
_cell.angle_gamma   90.00
#
_symmetry.space_group_name_H-M   'P 1'
#
loop_
_entity.id
_entity.type
_entity.pdbx_description
1 polymer ?
#
loop_
_entity_poly.entity_id
_entity_poly.type
_entity_poly.pdbx_seq_one_letter_code
_entity_poly.pdbx_strand_id
1 'polypeptide(L)'
;MHRSYNSYNPVASKLLQKRWDENRFGKHRHHVDIAKPVLDSSPPVTFMHLHLKLKKLQLEEERLATIERDNRILLEKMSHTMRTKGQLDNQNDVVFKSLSRGRREREMLRIAKENMNMLKRIHNKKPAISTDKLDKDWRQTLKLMDNISAYPEDWYNKEKSQSNPSFKYKKPLSKISSSRQEKNEEPTTDSNDYENDEFEDEDK
;
A
#
# COMPACT_ATOMS: atom_id res chain seq x y z
N MET A 1 -34.01 -9.64 -3.46
CA MET A 1 -34.02 -8.83 -2.22
C MET A 1 -34.99 -7.68 -2.38
N HIS A 2 -36.09 -7.62 -1.61
CA HIS A 2 -37.08 -6.53 -1.68
C HIS A 2 -36.93 -5.48 -0.58
N ARG A 3 -36.12 -5.76 0.46
CA ARG A 3 -35.87 -4.85 1.59
C ARG A 3 -35.12 -3.59 1.16
N SER A 4 -34.21 -3.72 0.20
CA SER A 4 -33.42 -2.62 -0.38
C SER A 4 -34.15 -1.80 -1.43
N TYR A 5 -35.34 -2.22 -1.85
CA TYR A 5 -36.07 -1.53 -2.90
C TYR A 5 -36.81 -0.33 -2.31
N ASN A 6 -36.52 0.85 -2.86
CA ASN A 6 -37.09 2.13 -2.47
C ASN A 6 -38.15 2.52 -3.50
N SER A 7 -39.41 2.56 -3.07
CA SER A 7 -40.51 3.09 -3.88
C SER A 7 -40.66 4.59 -3.63
N TYR A 8 -40.99 5.35 -4.67
CA TYR A 8 -41.22 6.79 -4.57
C TYR A 8 -42.50 7.14 -3.80
N ASN A 9 -43.49 6.25 -3.84
CA ASN A 9 -44.74 6.38 -3.08
C ASN A 9 -44.75 5.41 -1.89
N PRO A 10 -45.49 5.70 -0.81
CA PRO A 10 -45.72 4.74 0.27
C PRO A 10 -46.49 3.53 -0.27
N VAL A 11 -45.99 2.32 0.00
CA VAL A 11 -46.58 1.07 -0.50
C VAL A 11 -46.76 0.07 0.64
N ALA A 12 -47.87 -0.66 0.61
CA ALA A 12 -48.21 -1.66 1.63
C ALA A 12 -47.22 -2.84 1.65
N SER A 13 -46.63 -3.20 0.50
CA SER A 13 -45.60 -4.25 0.42
C SER A 13 -44.52 -3.91 -0.60
N LYS A 14 -43.29 -3.69 -0.10
CA LYS A 14 -42.11 -3.40 -0.93
C LYS A 14 -41.78 -4.53 -1.90
N LEU A 15 -42.09 -5.79 -1.55
CA LEU A 15 -41.86 -6.95 -2.41
C LEU A 15 -42.71 -6.92 -3.67
N LEU A 16 -44.00 -6.62 -3.51
CA LEU A 16 -44.95 -6.56 -4.60
C LEU A 16 -44.65 -5.37 -5.52
N GLN A 17 -44.37 -4.20 -4.94
CA GLN A 17 -44.00 -3.03 -5.71
C GLN A 17 -42.72 -3.25 -6.52
N LYS A 18 -41.68 -3.85 -5.92
CA LYS A 18 -40.44 -4.18 -6.62
C LYS A 18 -40.72 -5.04 -7.87
N ARG A 19 -41.53 -6.08 -7.73
CA ARG A 19 -41.87 -7.00 -8.85
C ARG A 19 -42.60 -6.28 -9.98
N TRP A 20 -43.51 -5.37 -9.65
CA TRP A 20 -44.25 -4.62 -10.67
C TRP A 20 -43.38 -3.62 -11.41
N ASP A 21 -42.49 -2.94 -10.70
CA ASP A 21 -41.55 -1.99 -11.29
C ASP A 21 -40.50 -2.71 -12.16
N GLU A 22 -39.98 -3.85 -11.72
CA GLU A 22 -39.09 -4.69 -12.53
C GLU A 22 -39.76 -5.12 -13.85
N ASN A 23 -41.03 -5.53 -13.80
CA ASN A 23 -41.79 -5.91 -15.00
C ASN A 23 -42.02 -4.70 -15.92
N ARG A 24 -42.39 -3.53 -15.37
CA ARG A 24 -42.55 -2.28 -16.13
C ARG A 24 -41.24 -1.84 -16.78
N PHE A 25 -40.14 -1.92 -16.04
CA PHE A 25 -38.80 -1.59 -16.53
C PHE A 25 -38.38 -2.54 -17.66
N GLY A 26 -38.61 -3.84 -17.52
CA GLY A 26 -38.34 -4.83 -18.56
C GLY A 26 -39.13 -4.55 -19.85
N LYS A 27 -40.43 -4.24 -19.73
CA LYS A 27 -41.26 -3.84 -20.88
C LYS A 27 -40.74 -2.56 -21.53
N HIS A 28 -40.44 -1.53 -20.75
CA HIS A 28 -39.91 -0.28 -21.29
C HIS A 28 -38.58 -0.51 -22.03
N ARG A 29 -37.66 -1.27 -21.43
CA ARG A 29 -36.36 -1.56 -22.04
C ARG A 29 -36.50 -2.30 -23.37
N HIS A 30 -37.42 -3.26 -23.43
CA HIS A 30 -37.74 -3.95 -24.69
C HIS A 30 -38.21 -3.01 -25.80
N HIS A 31 -39.05 -2.01 -25.48
CA HIS A 31 -39.48 -1.01 -26.46
C HIS A 31 -38.33 -0.11 -26.91
N VAL A 32 -37.42 0.26 -26.00
CA VAL A 32 -36.22 1.04 -26.32
C VAL A 32 -35.27 0.23 -27.22
N ASP A 33 -35.06 -1.05 -26.93
CA ASP A 33 -34.15 -1.90 -27.72
C ASP A 33 -34.70 -2.18 -29.14
N ILE A 34 -36.03 -2.22 -29.32
CA ILE A 34 -36.68 -2.38 -30.64
C ILE A 34 -36.73 -1.06 -31.41
N ALA A 35 -36.68 0.08 -30.73
CA ALA A 35 -36.77 1.38 -31.37
C ALA A 35 -35.59 1.58 -32.33
N LYS A 36 -35.89 1.79 -33.61
CA LYS A 36 -34.87 2.10 -34.62
C LYS A 36 -34.37 3.53 -34.43
N PRO A 37 -33.05 3.78 -34.49
CA PRO A 37 -32.53 5.14 -34.47
C PRO A 37 -33.03 5.90 -35.69
N VAL A 38 -33.58 7.10 -35.46
CA VAL A 38 -34.10 8.00 -36.52
C VAL A 38 -32.97 8.78 -37.19
N LEU A 39 -31.86 8.98 -36.48
CA LEU A 39 -30.71 9.76 -36.93
C LEU A 39 -29.51 8.83 -37.14
N ASP A 40 -28.73 9.12 -38.19
CA ASP A 40 -27.41 8.55 -38.34
C ASP A 40 -26.49 9.13 -37.26
N SER A 41 -25.97 8.25 -36.39
CA SER A 41 -25.04 8.58 -35.32
C SER A 41 -23.60 8.15 -35.64
N SER A 42 -23.32 7.80 -36.89
CA SER A 42 -21.98 7.41 -37.32
C SER A 42 -20.99 8.57 -37.13
N PRO A 43 -19.81 8.32 -36.55
CA PRO A 43 -18.81 9.36 -36.39
C PRO A 43 -18.27 9.81 -37.76
N PRO A 44 -17.90 11.09 -37.92
CA PRO A 44 -17.26 11.57 -39.14
C PRO A 44 -15.88 10.93 -39.33
N VAL A 45 -15.40 10.88 -40.58
CA VAL A 45 -14.06 10.37 -40.91
C VAL A 45 -13.00 11.20 -40.18
N THR A 46 -12.15 10.53 -39.42
CA THR A 46 -11.06 11.15 -38.69
C THR A 46 -9.75 11.07 -39.47
N PHE A 47 -9.00 12.17 -39.53
CA PHE A 47 -7.69 12.20 -40.16
C PHE A 47 -6.56 11.99 -39.13
N MET A 48 -5.52 11.26 -39.51
CA MET A 48 -4.39 10.91 -38.65
C MET A 48 -3.64 12.15 -38.12
N HIS A 49 -3.49 13.18 -38.96
CA HIS A 49 -2.75 14.40 -38.62
C HIS A 49 -3.47 15.29 -37.57
N LEU A 50 -4.77 15.09 -37.34
CA LEU A 50 -5.50 15.72 -36.22
C LEU A 50 -5.12 15.06 -34.88
N HIS A 51 -4.83 13.76 -34.91
CA HIS A 51 -4.56 12.96 -33.71
C HIS A 51 -3.07 12.94 -33.39
N LEU A 52 -2.21 13.00 -34.41
CA LEU A 52 -0.76 12.89 -34.29
C LEU A 52 -0.04 14.09 -34.90
N LYS A 53 0.75 14.77 -34.08
CA LYS A 53 1.68 15.83 -34.52
C LYS A 53 3.03 15.23 -34.90
N LEU A 54 3.13 14.65 -36.10
CA LEU A 54 4.32 13.91 -36.55
C LEU A 54 5.62 14.72 -36.40
N LYS A 55 5.61 16.03 -36.75
CA LYS A 55 6.78 16.91 -36.61
C LYS A 55 7.23 17.07 -35.14
N LYS A 56 6.29 17.06 -34.19
CA LYS A 56 6.62 17.13 -32.76
C LYS A 56 7.33 15.85 -32.33
N LEU A 57 6.83 14.70 -32.76
CA LEU A 57 7.41 13.39 -32.44
C LEU A 57 8.83 13.28 -33.00
N GLN A 58 9.04 13.69 -34.25
CA GLN A 58 10.37 13.71 -34.86
C GLN A 58 11.37 14.57 -34.07
N LEU A 59 10.99 15.79 -33.68
CA LEU A 59 11.87 16.68 -32.91
C LEU A 59 12.22 16.08 -31.55
N GLU A 60 11.27 15.42 -30.89
CA GLU A 60 11.48 14.73 -29.63
C GLU A 60 12.48 13.58 -29.78
N GLU A 61 12.38 12.80 -30.85
CA GLU A 61 13.32 11.72 -31.18
C GLU A 61 14.74 12.27 -31.45
N GLU A 62 14.88 13.33 -32.24
CA GLU A 62 16.18 13.98 -32.50
C GLU A 62 16.82 14.54 -31.22
N ARG A 63 16.00 15.11 -30.32
CA ARG A 63 16.44 15.58 -29.01
C ARG A 63 16.94 14.42 -28.14
N LEU A 64 16.19 13.32 -28.08
CA LEU A 64 16.58 12.12 -27.32
C LEU A 64 17.89 11.53 -27.86
N ALA A 65 18.05 11.42 -29.18
CA ALA A 65 19.28 10.93 -29.79
C ALA A 65 20.51 11.80 -29.45
N THR A 66 20.32 13.11 -29.26
CA THR A 66 21.38 14.02 -28.81
C THR A 66 21.76 13.75 -27.37
N ILE A 67 20.76 13.64 -26.48
CA ILE A 67 20.97 13.33 -25.05
C ILE A 67 21.67 11.98 -24.88
N GLU A 68 21.28 10.95 -25.63
CA GLU A 68 21.90 9.63 -25.57
C GLU A 68 23.38 9.66 -25.97
N ARG A 69 23.73 10.44 -27.00
CA ARG A 69 25.12 10.64 -27.42
C ARG A 69 25.95 11.31 -26.32
N ASP A 70 25.41 12.37 -25.71
CA ASP A 70 26.09 13.10 -24.64
C ASP A 70 26.26 12.23 -23.38
N ASN A 71 25.23 11.47 -23.01
CA ASN A 71 25.29 10.50 -21.91
C ASN A 71 26.37 9.44 -22.14
N ARG A 72 26.51 8.94 -23.38
CA ARG A 72 27.56 7.98 -23.72
C ARG A 72 28.96 8.57 -23.51
N ILE A 73 29.20 9.80 -23.97
CA ILE A 73 30.48 10.50 -23.78
C ILE A 73 30.75 10.75 -22.30
N LEU A 74 29.73 11.15 -21.54
CA LEU A 74 29.84 11.37 -20.10
C LEU A 74 30.22 10.07 -19.37
N LEU A 75 29.56 8.97 -19.69
CA LEU A 75 29.85 7.66 -19.11
C LEU A 75 31.26 7.20 -19.44
N GLU A 76 31.75 7.43 -20.65
CA GLU A 76 33.12 7.14 -21.04
C GLU A 76 34.12 7.92 -20.17
N LYS A 77 33.92 9.24 -20.01
CA LYS A 77 34.75 10.10 -19.16
C LYS A 77 34.70 9.66 -17.69
N MET A 78 33.52 9.34 -17.16
CA MET A 78 33.37 8.82 -15.80
C MET A 78 34.08 7.47 -15.63
N SER A 79 33.98 6.58 -16.63
CA SER A 79 34.69 5.30 -16.59
C SER A 79 36.20 5.50 -16.57
N HIS A 80 36.71 6.49 -17.30
CA HIS A 80 38.12 6.85 -17.30
C HIS A 80 38.57 7.37 -15.94
N THR A 81 37.82 8.30 -15.32
CA THR A 81 38.15 8.81 -13.98
C THR A 81 38.07 7.72 -12.92
N MET A 82 37.10 6.81 -12.99
CA MET A 82 36.97 5.66 -12.09
C MET A 82 38.16 4.69 -12.23
N ARG A 83 38.60 4.40 -13.46
CA ARG A 83 39.77 3.54 -13.72
C ARG A 83 41.05 4.17 -13.19
N THR A 84 41.26 5.46 -13.43
CA THR A 84 42.46 6.21 -13.03
C THR A 84 42.42 6.63 -11.54
N LYS A 85 41.33 6.31 -10.80
CA LYS A 85 41.07 6.68 -9.39
C LYS A 85 41.21 8.17 -9.07
N GLY A 86 41.24 9.03 -10.09
CA GLY A 86 41.48 10.47 -9.94
C GLY A 86 42.74 10.76 -9.13
N GLN A 87 43.92 10.31 -9.58
CA GLN A 87 45.18 10.69 -8.95
C GLN A 87 45.32 12.23 -8.95
N LEU A 88 45.11 12.82 -7.77
CA LEU A 88 45.45 14.18 -7.44
C LEU A 88 46.72 14.11 -6.58
N ASP A 89 47.78 14.79 -6.99
CA ASP A 89 49.12 14.78 -6.36
C ASP A 89 49.16 15.47 -4.96
N ASN A 90 48.00 15.73 -4.36
CA ASN A 90 47.84 16.59 -3.20
C ASN A 90 47.07 15.92 -2.05
N GLN A 91 47.37 14.65 -1.72
CA GLN A 91 46.80 14.03 -0.53
C GLN A 91 47.67 14.25 0.71
N ASN A 92 47.08 14.90 1.72
CA ASN A 92 47.65 15.11 3.05
C ASN A 92 46.75 14.39 4.08
N ASP A 93 47.23 13.26 4.62
CA ASP A 93 46.47 12.39 5.53
C ASP A 93 46.51 12.87 6.98
N VAL A 94 46.12 14.12 7.23
CA VAL A 94 46.05 14.65 8.60
C VAL A 94 44.65 14.40 9.17
N VAL A 95 44.54 13.37 10.01
CA VAL A 95 43.32 13.12 10.79
C VAL A 95 43.24 14.12 11.95
N PHE A 96 42.47 15.18 11.77
CA PHE A 96 42.22 16.15 12.83
C PHE A 96 41.37 15.53 13.94
N LYS A 97 41.98 15.32 15.11
CA LYS A 97 41.29 14.86 16.32
C LYS A 97 40.40 15.98 16.86
N SER A 98 39.07 15.80 16.82
CA SER A 98 38.14 16.80 17.37
C SER A 98 38.23 16.83 18.90
N LEU A 99 38.53 17.99 19.49
CA LEU A 99 38.60 18.21 20.95
C LEU A 99 37.28 17.89 21.68
N SER A 100 36.15 17.83 20.98
CA SER A 100 34.81 17.59 21.54
C SER A 100 34.36 16.12 21.55
N ARG A 101 35.22 15.16 21.17
CA ARG A 101 34.87 13.73 21.08
C ARG A 101 34.32 13.17 22.41
N GLY A 102 35.00 13.45 23.53
CA GLY A 102 34.56 12.96 24.85
C GLY A 102 33.25 13.58 25.33
N ARG A 103 32.94 14.83 24.96
CA ARG A 103 31.62 15.43 25.24
C ARG A 103 30.51 14.74 24.44
N ARG A 104 30.76 14.47 23.15
CA ARG A 104 29.80 13.81 22.26
C ARG A 104 29.48 12.39 22.74
N GLU A 105 30.48 11.65 23.18
CA GLU A 105 30.32 10.29 23.70
C GLU A 105 29.48 10.24 24.98
N ARG A 106 29.73 11.16 25.93
CA ARG A 106 28.91 11.28 27.16
C ARG A 106 27.46 11.67 26.84
N GLU A 107 27.25 12.56 25.89
CA GLU A 107 25.90 12.96 25.47
C GLU A 107 25.17 11.80 24.78
N MET A 108 25.86 11.01 23.95
CA MET A 108 25.27 9.80 23.36
C MET A 108 24.82 8.79 24.43
N LEU A 109 25.65 8.54 25.44
CA LEU A 109 25.30 7.63 26.54
C LEU A 109 24.11 8.15 27.35
N ARG A 110 24.04 9.46 27.59
CA ARG A 110 22.89 10.11 28.24
C ARG A 110 21.61 9.90 27.43
N ILE A 111 21.64 10.22 26.13
CA ILE A 111 20.50 10.05 25.23
C ILE A 111 20.06 8.59 25.20
N ALA A 112 20.99 7.65 25.10
CA ALA A 112 20.68 6.21 25.09
C ALA A 112 19.96 5.77 26.39
N LYS A 113 20.42 6.27 27.55
CA LYS A 113 19.78 6.00 28.84
C LYS A 113 18.38 6.60 28.93
N GLU A 114 18.20 7.85 28.51
CA GLU A 114 16.90 8.52 28.48
C GLU A 114 15.92 7.81 27.53
N ASN A 115 16.38 7.40 26.35
CA ASN A 115 15.61 6.62 25.39
C ASN A 115 15.16 5.28 25.97
N MET A 116 16.03 4.57 26.68
CA MET A 116 15.67 3.32 27.36
C MET A 116 14.60 3.54 28.43
N ASN A 117 14.67 4.65 29.17
CA ASN A 117 13.64 4.98 30.16
C ASN A 117 12.29 5.34 29.51
N MET A 118 12.30 6.07 28.38
CA MET A 118 11.08 6.34 27.62
C MET A 118 10.45 5.05 27.09
N LEU A 119 11.27 4.14 26.55
CA LEU A 119 10.79 2.85 26.05
C LEU A 119 10.11 2.03 27.15
N LYS A 120 10.70 1.97 28.36
CA LYS A 120 10.09 1.32 29.52
C LYS A 120 8.73 1.93 29.88
N ARG A 121 8.62 3.27 29.82
CA ARG A 121 7.34 3.97 30.08
C ARG A 121 6.28 3.62 29.04
N ILE A 122 6.65 3.58 27.76
CA ILE A 122 5.73 3.21 26.67
C ILE A 122 5.28 1.76 26.82
N HIS A 123 6.21 0.85 27.08
CA HIS A 123 5.91 -0.57 27.22
C HIS A 123 4.98 -0.87 28.41
N ASN A 124 5.21 -0.18 29.54
CA ASN A 124 4.41 -0.38 30.75
C ASN A 124 3.08 0.41 30.75
N LYS A 125 2.87 1.31 29.79
CA LYS A 125 1.64 2.08 29.68
C LYS A 125 0.53 1.18 29.17
N LYS A 126 -0.45 0.87 30.04
CA LYS A 126 -1.67 0.18 29.63
C LYS A 126 -2.46 1.03 28.63
N PRO A 127 -3.08 0.41 27.59
CA PRO A 127 -3.92 1.12 26.65
C PRO A 127 -5.09 1.78 27.39
N ALA A 128 -5.42 3.02 27.01
CA ALA A 128 -6.54 3.75 27.61
C ALA A 128 -7.92 3.17 27.23
N ILE A 129 -7.96 2.41 26.14
CA ILE A 129 -9.17 1.77 25.62
C ILE A 129 -9.00 0.25 25.77
N SER A 130 -10.01 -0.39 26.35
CA SER A 130 -10.07 -1.86 26.45
C SER A 130 -10.49 -2.45 25.10
N THR A 131 -9.66 -3.34 24.55
CA THR A 131 -9.95 -4.11 23.33
C THR A 131 -11.25 -4.90 23.46
N ASP A 132 -11.46 -5.52 24.63
CA ASP A 132 -12.65 -6.34 24.88
C ASP A 132 -13.94 -5.49 24.91
N LYS A 133 -13.85 -4.25 25.39
CA LYS A 133 -14.97 -3.31 25.33
C LYS A 133 -15.27 -2.93 23.88
N LEU A 134 -14.23 -2.60 23.10
CA LEU A 134 -14.41 -2.28 21.68
C LEU A 134 -15.02 -3.44 20.91
N ASP A 135 -14.60 -4.68 21.15
CA ASP A 135 -15.16 -5.85 20.49
C ASP A 135 -16.63 -6.08 20.86
N LYS A 136 -16.99 -5.87 22.12
CA LYS A 136 -18.39 -5.95 22.57
C LYS A 136 -19.24 -4.87 21.93
N ASP A 137 -18.77 -3.63 21.93
CA ASP A 137 -19.44 -2.48 21.32
C ASP A 137 -19.56 -2.68 19.79
N TRP A 138 -18.53 -3.24 19.15
CA TRP A 138 -18.55 -3.61 17.74
C TRP A 138 -19.58 -4.70 17.43
N ARG A 139 -19.67 -5.75 18.25
CA ARG A 139 -20.72 -6.77 18.08
C ARG A 139 -22.13 -6.21 18.25
N GLN A 140 -22.32 -5.24 19.14
CA GLN A 140 -23.62 -4.57 19.33
C GLN A 140 -23.97 -3.68 18.14
N THR A 141 -23.01 -2.92 17.63
CA THR A 141 -23.19 -2.09 16.44
C THR A 141 -23.44 -2.92 15.19
N LEU A 142 -22.76 -4.07 15.02
CA LEU A 142 -23.05 -5.02 13.94
C LEU A 142 -24.50 -5.55 14.01
N LYS A 143 -24.98 -5.95 15.20
CA LYS A 143 -26.38 -6.36 15.38
C LYS A 143 -27.36 -5.23 15.04
N LEU A 144 -27.06 -4.01 15.47
CA LEU A 144 -27.88 -2.84 15.14
C LEU A 144 -27.87 -2.59 13.64
N MET A 145 -26.70 -2.66 13.01
CA MET A 145 -26.49 -2.50 11.57
C MET A 145 -27.26 -3.56 10.77
N ASP A 146 -27.25 -4.82 11.18
CA ASP A 146 -28.05 -5.89 10.58
C ASP A 146 -29.57 -5.61 10.68
N ASN A 147 -30.00 -5.01 11.80
CA ASN A 147 -31.40 -4.70 12.04
C ASN A 147 -31.88 -3.49 11.22
N ILE A 148 -31.06 -2.44 11.09
CA ILE A 148 -31.42 -1.18 10.41
C ILE A 148 -31.02 -1.15 8.94
N SER A 149 -30.10 -2.00 8.50
CA SER A 149 -29.58 -1.96 7.13
C SER A 149 -30.65 -2.34 6.12
N ALA A 150 -30.75 -1.52 5.08
CA ALA A 150 -31.53 -1.85 3.88
C ALA A 150 -30.82 -2.93 3.03
N TYR A 151 -29.50 -3.06 3.18
CA TYR A 151 -28.61 -3.94 2.40
C TYR A 151 -27.77 -4.82 3.35
N PRO A 152 -27.88 -6.17 3.29
CA PRO A 152 -27.07 -7.09 4.09
C PRO A 152 -25.57 -7.05 3.73
N GLU A 153 -24.65 -7.39 4.64
CA GLU A 153 -23.19 -7.27 4.42
C GLU A 153 -22.67 -7.85 3.09
N ASP A 154 -23.19 -8.99 2.63
CA ASP A 154 -22.78 -9.65 1.39
C ASP A 154 -23.67 -9.35 0.17
N TRP A 155 -24.42 -8.25 0.18
CA TRP A 155 -25.40 -7.96 -0.88
C TRP A 155 -24.77 -7.87 -2.28
N TYR A 156 -23.53 -7.36 -2.39
CA TYR A 156 -22.78 -7.20 -3.64
C TYR A 156 -22.16 -8.51 -4.17
N ASN A 157 -22.06 -9.56 -3.34
CA ASN A 157 -21.50 -10.85 -3.76
C ASN A 157 -22.51 -11.71 -4.56
N LYS A 158 -23.81 -11.42 -4.47
CA LYS A 158 -24.87 -12.18 -5.16
C LYS A 158 -25.02 -11.87 -6.65
N GLU A 159 -24.48 -10.76 -7.14
CA GLU A 159 -24.54 -10.42 -8.58
C GLU A 159 -23.49 -11.17 -9.41
N LYS A 160 -22.43 -11.70 -8.78
CA LYS A 160 -21.39 -12.49 -9.46
C LYS A 160 -21.81 -13.91 -9.82
N SER A 161 -22.87 -14.46 -9.23
CA SER A 161 -23.35 -15.81 -9.55
C SER A 161 -24.32 -15.83 -10.74
N GLN A 162 -24.81 -14.68 -11.21
CA GLN A 162 -25.74 -14.58 -12.35
C GLN A 162 -25.13 -13.94 -13.62
N SER A 163 -23.88 -13.48 -13.55
CA SER A 163 -23.11 -13.08 -14.74
C SER A 163 -22.20 -14.24 -15.17
N ASN A 164 -22.24 -14.58 -16.47
CA ASN A 164 -21.42 -15.62 -17.11
C ASN A 164 -19.92 -15.52 -16.76
N PRO A 165 -19.16 -16.63 -16.80
CA PRO A 165 -17.79 -16.69 -16.32
C PRO A 165 -16.83 -16.07 -17.34
N SER A 166 -16.44 -14.81 -17.17
CA SER A 166 -15.35 -14.24 -17.97
C SER A 166 -14.77 -12.98 -17.33
N PHE A 167 -13.81 -13.18 -16.43
CA PHE A 167 -12.46 -12.58 -16.44
C PHE A 167 -11.80 -12.86 -15.08
N LYS A 168 -10.86 -13.81 -15.04
CA LYS A 168 -10.03 -14.05 -13.86
C LYS A 168 -8.98 -12.94 -13.77
N TYR A 169 -9.28 -11.87 -13.03
CA TYR A 169 -8.22 -11.00 -12.52
C TYR A 169 -7.58 -11.69 -11.30
N LYS A 170 -6.37 -12.23 -11.50
CA LYS A 170 -5.51 -12.67 -10.39
C LYS A 170 -5.03 -11.42 -9.64
N LYS A 171 -5.56 -11.14 -8.45
CA LYS A 171 -4.89 -10.22 -7.52
C LYS A 171 -3.61 -10.89 -7.01
N PRO A 172 -2.45 -10.22 -7.00
CA PRO A 172 -1.23 -10.79 -6.43
C PRO A 172 -1.39 -10.94 -4.91
N LEU A 173 -1.07 -12.13 -4.40
CA LEU A 173 -1.02 -12.43 -2.97
C LEU A 173 0.13 -11.66 -2.33
N SER A 174 -0.16 -10.61 -1.55
CA SER A 174 0.77 -10.16 -0.51
C SER A 174 0.68 -11.12 0.67
N LYS A 175 1.71 -11.96 0.82
CA LYS A 175 1.90 -12.80 2.01
C LYS A 175 2.11 -11.90 3.23
N ILE A 176 1.09 -11.73 4.07
CA ILE A 176 1.29 -11.54 5.50
C ILE A 176 0.46 -12.63 6.19
N SER A 177 1.09 -13.78 6.39
CA SER A 177 0.64 -14.77 7.37
C SER A 177 1.37 -14.46 8.68
N SER A 178 0.71 -13.72 9.58
CA SER A 178 1.06 -13.71 10.99
C SER A 178 0.53 -14.99 11.63
N SER A 179 1.27 -16.08 11.51
CA SER A 179 1.07 -17.26 12.36
C SER A 179 1.85 -17.05 13.66
N ARG A 180 1.24 -16.41 14.65
CA ARG A 180 1.73 -16.44 16.03
C ARG A 180 1.06 -17.63 16.71
N GLN A 181 1.70 -18.80 16.60
CA GLN A 181 1.39 -19.94 17.45
C GLN A 181 2.04 -19.68 18.81
N GLU A 182 1.23 -19.54 19.85
CA GLU A 182 1.69 -19.64 21.23
C GLU A 182 1.99 -21.10 21.52
N LYS A 183 3.28 -21.43 21.64
CA LYS A 183 3.74 -22.62 22.37
C LYS A 183 4.43 -22.11 23.63
N ASN A 184 3.82 -22.42 24.77
CA ASN A 184 4.43 -22.24 26.08
C ASN A 184 5.36 -23.45 26.32
N GLU A 185 6.66 -23.18 26.45
CA GLU A 185 7.62 -24.12 27.05
C GLU A 185 8.30 -23.38 28.21
N GLU A 186 8.26 -24.00 29.39
CA GLU A 186 8.83 -23.54 30.65
C GLU A 186 10.39 -23.54 30.62
N PRO A 187 11.05 -22.75 31.49
CA PRO A 187 12.50 -22.57 31.41
C PRO A 187 13.24 -23.72 32.10
N THR A 188 14.05 -24.46 31.32
CA THR A 188 15.07 -25.34 31.88
C THR A 188 16.31 -24.52 32.25
N THR A 189 16.69 -24.60 33.51
CA THR A 189 18.00 -24.23 34.04
C THR A 189 19.09 -25.06 33.36
N ASP A 190 20.08 -24.44 32.74
CA ASP A 190 21.38 -25.05 32.59
C ASP A 190 22.49 -23.99 32.63
N SER A 191 23.64 -24.46 33.04
CA SER A 191 24.74 -23.79 33.72
C SER A 191 25.88 -23.56 32.73
N ASN A 192 26.66 -22.50 32.98
CA ASN A 192 28.07 -22.31 32.63
C ASN A 192 28.54 -22.48 31.18
N ASP A 193 29.12 -21.41 30.61
CA ASP A 193 30.58 -21.29 30.43
C ASP A 193 30.88 -20.05 29.56
N TYR A 194 31.51 -19.04 30.17
CA TYR A 194 32.37 -18.12 29.44
C TYR A 194 33.67 -18.00 30.21
N GLU A 195 34.74 -18.30 29.47
CA GLU A 195 36.12 -18.45 29.89
C GLU A 195 36.65 -17.20 30.61
N ASN A 196 37.37 -17.46 31.71
CA ASN A 196 38.36 -16.55 32.26
C ASN A 196 39.55 -16.53 31.29
N ASP A 197 39.85 -15.37 30.70
CA ASP A 197 41.20 -15.07 30.26
C ASP A 197 41.83 -14.11 31.28
N GLU A 198 42.69 -14.69 32.12
CA GLU A 198 43.72 -13.99 32.89
C GLU A 198 44.61 -13.19 31.92
N PHE A 199 44.74 -11.88 32.16
CA PHE A 199 45.88 -11.13 31.65
C PHE A 199 46.76 -10.81 32.86
N GLU A 200 47.88 -11.52 32.97
CA GLU A 200 48.92 -11.26 33.96
C GLU A 200 49.57 -9.90 33.67
N ASP A 201 49.63 -9.05 34.70
CA ASP A 201 50.50 -7.89 34.74
C ASP A 201 51.94 -8.38 34.98
N GLU A 202 52.79 -8.41 33.94
CA GLU A 202 54.24 -8.46 34.12
C GLU A 202 54.79 -7.03 34.29
N ASP A 203 55.11 -6.69 35.54
CA ASP A 203 55.98 -5.57 35.89
C ASP A 203 57.44 -5.90 35.52
N LYS A 204 58.07 -5.04 34.69
CA LYS A 204 59.50 -4.70 34.71
C LYS A 204 59.82 -3.43 33.93
#